data_AF-A0A940K615-F1
#
_entry.id   AF-A0A940K615-F1
#
_cell.length_a   1.000
_cell.length_b   1.000
_cell.length_c   1.000
_cell.angle_alpha   90.00
_cell.angle_beta   90.00
_cell.angle_gamma   90.00
#
_symmetry.space_group_name_H-M   'P 1'
#
loop_
_entity.id
_entity.type
_entity.pdbx_description
1 polymer ?
#
loop_
_entity_poly.entity_id
_entity_poly.type
_entity_poly.pdbx_seq_one_letter_code
_entity_poly.pdbx_strand_id
1 'polypeptide(L)'
;MNAGESAREENPETAVPTPSPSSGTDAGDFTVGGEPDTARTPEQADSPEDADNDEIPSDDELEEPSTEKEPSEEPKAPNRDDPEPDHRAVGIGVIDS
;
A
#
# COMPACT_ATOMS: atom_id res chain seq x y z
N MET A 1 -5.79 -53.27 -5.09
CA MET A 1 -4.41 -52.81 -5.27
C MET A 1 -4.49 -51.33 -5.67
N ASN A 2 -3.92 -50.44 -4.86
CA ASN A 2 -3.78 -49.01 -5.13
C ASN A 2 -2.65 -48.77 -6.14
N ALA A 3 -2.88 -47.91 -7.13
CA ALA A 3 -1.87 -47.21 -7.92
C ALA A 3 -2.60 -46.09 -8.69
N GLY A 4 -2.21 -44.83 -8.70
CA GLY A 4 -1.11 -44.11 -8.06
C GLY A 4 -1.33 -42.64 -8.45
N GLU A 5 -1.20 -41.74 -7.49
CA GLU A 5 -1.24 -40.29 -7.70
C GLU A 5 -0.31 -39.89 -8.85
N SER A 6 -0.87 -39.23 -9.87
CA SER A 6 -0.06 -38.53 -10.86
C SER A 6 0.53 -37.31 -10.18
N ALA A 7 1.84 -37.36 -9.94
CA ALA A 7 2.61 -36.28 -9.38
C ALA A 7 2.32 -34.98 -10.16
N ARG A 8 1.78 -33.97 -9.47
CA ARG A 8 1.88 -32.59 -9.93
C ARG A 8 3.36 -32.24 -9.89
N GLU A 9 3.94 -31.98 -11.05
CA GLU A 9 5.29 -31.46 -11.15
C GLU A 9 5.34 -30.10 -10.46
N GLU A 10 5.85 -30.09 -9.24
CA GLU A 10 6.01 -28.89 -8.42
C GLU A 10 7.14 -28.05 -9.03
N ASN A 11 6.79 -27.14 -9.93
CA ASN A 11 7.72 -26.14 -10.44
C ASN A 11 8.04 -25.16 -9.28
N PRO A 12 9.29 -25.12 -8.77
CA PRO A 12 9.65 -24.23 -7.65
C PRO A 12 9.67 -22.76 -8.06
N GLU A 13 9.65 -22.45 -9.35
CA GLU A 13 9.74 -21.09 -9.88
C GLU A 13 8.41 -20.31 -9.81
N THR A 14 7.28 -20.96 -9.54
CA THR A 14 5.97 -20.30 -9.32
C THR A 14 5.67 -20.04 -7.86
N ALA A 15 6.55 -20.43 -6.93
CA ALA A 15 6.38 -20.19 -5.50
C ALA A 15 6.86 -18.77 -5.12
N VAL A 16 6.18 -17.73 -5.63
CA VAL A 16 6.31 -16.39 -5.04
C VAL A 16 5.61 -16.40 -3.68
N PRO A 17 6.29 -16.09 -2.57
CA PRO A 17 5.63 -16.01 -1.27
C PRO A 17 4.60 -14.88 -1.34
N THR A 18 3.31 -15.20 -1.29
CA THR A 18 2.28 -14.18 -1.13
C THR A 18 2.42 -13.59 0.27
N PRO A 19 2.66 -12.27 0.43
CA PRO A 19 2.69 -11.68 1.75
C PRO A 19 1.29 -11.84 2.36
N SER A 20 1.20 -12.61 3.45
CA SER A 20 -0.01 -12.63 4.25
C SER A 20 -0.13 -11.29 4.96
N PRO A 21 -1.26 -10.57 4.87
CA PRO A 21 -1.46 -9.39 5.68
C PRO A 21 -1.49 -9.83 7.14
N SER A 22 -0.41 -9.55 7.86
CA SER A 22 -0.41 -9.67 9.31
C SER A 22 -1.30 -8.55 9.82
N SER A 23 -2.54 -8.88 10.18
CA SER A 23 -3.40 -7.96 10.92
C SER A 23 -2.78 -7.77 12.30
N GLY A 24 -1.81 -6.87 12.39
CA GLY A 24 -1.26 -6.38 13.65
C GLY A 24 -2.26 -5.40 14.25
N THR A 25 -2.92 -5.83 15.32
CA THR A 25 -3.67 -4.94 16.21
C THR A 25 -2.67 -4.04 16.95
N ASP A 26 -2.25 -2.94 16.33
CA ASP A 26 -1.53 -1.84 17.00
C ASP A 26 -1.84 -0.52 16.28
N ALA A 27 -3.13 -0.14 16.31
CA ALA A 27 -3.50 1.23 16.05
C ALA A 27 -3.33 1.99 17.37
N GLY A 28 -2.17 2.63 17.52
CA GLY A 28 -1.86 3.47 18.68
C GLY A 28 -2.97 4.48 18.95
N ASP A 29 -3.38 4.53 20.22
CA ASP A 29 -4.33 5.47 20.80
C ASP A 29 -3.79 6.91 20.65
N PHE A 30 -4.35 7.66 19.69
CA PHE A 30 -4.00 9.06 19.45
C PHE A 30 -4.75 9.94 20.45
N THR A 31 -4.20 10.10 21.65
CA THR A 31 -4.71 11.08 22.61
C THR A 31 -4.31 12.48 22.18
N VAL A 32 -5.19 13.16 21.43
CA VAL A 32 -5.13 14.62 21.26
C VAL A 32 -5.45 15.26 22.61
N GLY A 33 -4.41 15.45 23.41
CA GLY A 33 -4.43 16.34 24.56
C GLY A 33 -4.25 17.77 24.10
N GLY A 34 -5.35 18.55 24.03
CA GLY A 34 -5.28 20.00 23.91
C GLY A 34 -6.56 20.64 23.39
N GLU A 35 -7.36 21.19 24.31
CA GLU A 35 -8.38 22.25 24.14
C GLU A 35 -9.58 21.90 23.23
N PRO A 36 -10.84 21.86 23.74
CA PRO A 36 -12.02 21.70 22.91
C PRO A 36 -12.37 23.04 22.25
N ASP A 37 -11.56 23.46 21.28
CA ASP A 37 -12.07 24.39 20.28
C ASP A 37 -13.15 23.62 19.52
N THR A 38 -14.40 24.04 19.66
CA THR A 38 -15.57 23.38 19.09
C THR A 38 -15.62 23.55 17.57
N ALA A 39 -14.54 23.22 16.87
CA ALA A 39 -14.62 22.75 15.51
C ALA A 39 -15.55 21.54 15.57
N ARG A 40 -16.80 21.72 15.12
CA ARG A 40 -17.75 20.63 14.98
C ARG A 40 -17.08 19.63 14.06
N THR A 41 -16.54 18.55 14.62
CA THR A 41 -16.13 17.41 13.83
C THR A 41 -17.38 17.00 13.06
N PRO A 42 -17.34 16.96 11.71
CA PRO A 42 -18.50 16.52 10.94
C PRO A 42 -18.90 15.14 11.44
N GLU A 43 -20.21 14.88 11.51
CA GLU A 43 -20.71 13.55 11.87
C GLU A 43 -20.10 12.55 10.90
N GLN A 44 -19.44 11.52 11.44
CA GLN A 44 -18.81 10.50 10.62
C GLN A 44 -19.91 9.73 9.90
N ALA A 45 -19.94 9.82 8.57
CA ALA A 45 -20.87 9.04 7.77
C ALA A 45 -20.65 7.54 7.99
N ASP A 46 -21.73 6.78 8.18
CA ASP A 46 -21.70 5.32 8.39
C ASP A 46 -21.31 4.59 7.09
N SER A 47 -21.50 5.24 5.94
CA SER A 47 -21.21 4.72 4.60
C SER A 47 -21.02 5.87 3.59
N PRO A 48 -20.35 5.65 2.45
CA PRO A 48 -20.15 6.70 1.43
C PRO A 48 -21.46 7.22 0.82
N GLU A 49 -22.56 6.48 0.95
CA GLU A 49 -23.89 6.86 0.48
C GLU A 49 -24.57 7.90 1.38
N ASP A 50 -24.20 7.94 2.67
CA ASP A 50 -24.71 8.88 3.67
C ASP A 50 -23.88 10.19 3.73
N ALA A 51 -22.83 10.30 2.92
CA ALA A 51 -22.00 11.49 2.87
C ALA A 51 -22.74 12.66 2.19
N ASP A 52 -22.63 13.85 2.79
CA ASP A 52 -23.19 15.08 2.24
C ASP A 52 -22.54 15.40 0.89
N ASN A 53 -23.37 15.54 -0.15
CA ASN A 53 -22.87 15.80 -1.52
C ASN A 53 -22.16 17.16 -1.64
N ASP A 54 -22.47 18.12 -0.75
CA ASP A 54 -21.80 19.42 -0.70
C ASP A 54 -20.37 19.33 -0.14
N GLU A 55 -20.02 18.25 0.57
CA GLU A 55 -18.69 18.03 1.13
C GLU A 55 -17.80 17.13 0.24
N ILE A 56 -18.42 16.34 -0.66
CA ILE A 56 -17.69 15.49 -1.60
C ILE A 56 -17.31 16.32 -2.84
N PRO A 57 -16.00 16.46 -3.16
CA PRO A 57 -15.58 17.10 -4.40
C PRO A 57 -16.20 16.40 -5.62
N SER A 58 -16.59 17.18 -6.61
CA SER A 58 -17.09 16.63 -7.86
C SER A 58 -16.00 15.91 -8.66
N ASP A 59 -16.36 14.97 -9.54
CA ASP A 59 -15.40 14.26 -10.40
C ASP A 59 -14.52 15.23 -11.23
N ASP A 60 -15.06 16.37 -11.66
CA ASP A 60 -14.31 17.41 -12.37
C ASP A 60 -13.26 18.14 -11.49
N GLU A 61 -13.42 18.10 -10.17
CA GLU A 61 -12.49 18.70 -9.20
C GLU A 61 -11.43 17.71 -8.70
N LEU A 62 -11.65 16.41 -8.86
CA LEU A 62 -10.66 15.39 -8.53
C LEU A 62 -9.54 15.41 -9.57
N GLU A 63 -8.29 15.49 -9.09
CA GLU A 63 -7.14 15.30 -9.97
C GLU A 63 -7.19 13.89 -10.57
N GLU A 64 -7.10 13.80 -11.90
CA GLU A 64 -7.04 12.49 -12.55
C GLU A 64 -5.82 11.72 -12.02
N PRO A 65 -5.93 10.40 -11.78
CA PRO A 65 -4.76 9.58 -11.49
C PRO A 65 -3.76 9.79 -12.64
N SER A 66 -2.49 10.06 -12.31
CA SER A 66 -1.47 10.40 -13.32
C SER A 66 -1.39 9.34 -14.41
N THR A 67 -2.03 9.62 -15.55
CA THR A 67 -1.94 8.89 -16.82
C THR A 67 -0.85 9.45 -17.72
N GLU A 68 0.04 10.30 -17.18
CA GLU A 68 1.08 11.01 -17.93
C GLU A 68 1.98 10.06 -18.74
N LYS A 69 1.99 8.77 -18.34
CA LYS A 69 2.52 7.65 -19.10
C LYS A 69 1.37 6.88 -19.74
N GLU A 70 1.41 6.73 -21.06
CA GLU A 70 0.53 5.80 -21.78
C GLU A 70 0.57 4.42 -21.07
N PRO A 71 -0.58 3.75 -20.83
CA PRO A 71 -0.62 2.47 -20.12
C PRO A 71 0.16 1.35 -20.83
N SER A 72 0.51 1.55 -22.10
CA SER A 72 1.37 0.66 -22.88
C SER A 72 2.86 0.97 -22.76
N GLU A 73 3.26 2.09 -22.14
CA GLU A 73 4.66 2.41 -21.89
C GLU A 73 5.14 1.64 -20.65
N GLU A 74 5.97 0.62 -20.87
CA GLU A 74 6.66 -0.08 -19.79
C GLU A 74 7.57 0.89 -18.99
N PRO A 75 7.78 0.62 -17.69
CA PRO A 75 8.78 1.35 -16.93
C PRO A 75 10.16 1.20 -17.60
N LYS A 76 10.74 2.32 -18.02
CA LYS A 76 12.09 2.35 -18.59
C LYS A 76 13.08 1.94 -17.50
N ALA A 77 13.81 0.84 -17.75
CA ALA A 77 14.96 0.50 -16.93
C ALA A 77 16.00 1.65 -16.98
N PRO A 78 16.75 1.90 -15.90
CA PRO A 78 17.86 2.84 -15.93
C PRO A 78 18.88 2.42 -17.01
N ASN A 79 19.54 3.39 -17.64
CA ASN A 79 20.59 3.08 -18.61
C ASN A 79 21.75 2.38 -17.90
N ARG A 80 22.50 1.54 -18.63
CA ARG A 80 23.68 0.87 -18.06
C ARG A 80 24.82 1.85 -17.76
N ASP A 81 24.83 2.99 -18.43
CA ASP A 81 25.80 4.07 -18.24
C ASP A 81 25.37 5.06 -17.15
N ASP A 82 24.13 4.97 -16.66
CA ASP A 82 23.71 5.73 -15.48
C ASP A 82 24.42 5.16 -14.26
N PRO A 83 24.97 6.02 -13.37
CA PRO A 83 25.56 5.55 -12.14
C PRO A 83 24.50 4.79 -11.32
N GLU A 84 24.88 3.63 -10.79
CA GLU A 84 23.98 2.91 -9.88
C GLU A 84 23.66 3.77 -8.66
N PRO A 85 22.42 3.70 -8.14
CA PRO A 85 22.08 4.36 -6.88
C PRO A 85 23.03 3.91 -5.78
N ASP A 86 23.46 4.84 -4.92
CA ASP A 86 24.26 4.52 -3.75
C ASP A 86 23.45 3.66 -2.76
N HIS A 87 23.49 2.34 -2.92
CA HIS A 87 22.80 1.39 -2.05
C HIS A 87 23.50 1.32 -0.68
N ARG A 88 23.17 2.27 0.20
CA ARG A 88 23.54 2.21 1.61
C ARG A 88 22.39 1.57 2.38
N ALA A 89 22.66 0.45 3.04
CA ALA A 89 21.74 -0.12 4.01
C ALA A 89 21.63 0.84 5.20
N VAL A 90 20.60 1.67 5.19
CA VAL A 90 20.25 2.52 6.33
C VAL A 90 19.44 1.66 7.30
N GLY A 91 19.89 1.56 8.55
CA GLY A 91 19.07 1.00 9.63
C GLY A 91 19.11 -0.52 9.82
N ILE A 92 20.31 -1.11 9.96
CA ILE A 92 20.41 -2.32 10.77
C ILE A 92 21.02 -1.89 12.11
N GLY A 93 20.16 -1.71 13.11
CA GLY A 93 20.52 -1.14 14.41
C GLY A 93 21.66 -1.91 15.08
N VAL A 94 22.61 -1.16 15.65
CA VAL A 94 23.70 -1.72 16.47
C VAL A 94 23.10 -2.13 17.81
N ILE A 95 23.19 -3.41 18.18
CA ILE A 95 22.88 -3.86 19.54
C ILE A 95 24.21 -3.86 20.30
N ASP A 96 24.36 -2.93 21.25
CA ASP A 96 25.48 -2.95 22.20
C ASP A 96 25.36 -4.19 23.09
N SER A 97 26.48 -4.89 23.30
CA SER A 97 26.57 -6.19 24.00
C SER A 97 26.92 -6.04 25.47
#